data_AF-W7UBQ8-F1
#
_entry.id   AF-W7UBQ8-F1
#
_cell.length_a   1.000
_cell.length_b   1.000
_cell.length_c   1.000
_cell.angle_alpha   90.00
_cell.angle_beta   90.00
_cell.angle_gamma   90.00
#
_symmetry.space_group_name_H-M   'P 1'
#
loop_
_entity.id
_entity.type
_entity.pdbx_description
1 polymer ?
#
loop_
_entity_poly.entity_id
_entity_poly.type
_entity_poly.pdbx_seq_one_letter_code
_entity_poly.pdbx_strand_id
1 'polypeptide(L)' 'MSALFFLDNTAMLILLGVPAAAVFAAGLIYNLLFVRCPHCGYHPGKIMGVKCPHCGKNLEE' A
#
# COMPACT_ATOMS: atom_id res chain seq x y z
N MET A 1 8.73 -38.20 6.10
CA MET A 1 7.80 -37.54 5.15
C MET A 1 7.60 -36.04 5.36
N SER A 2 7.95 -35.44 6.50
CA SER A 2 7.66 -34.03 6.80
C SER A 2 8.54 -33.01 6.04
N ALA A 3 9.82 -33.30 5.79
CA ALA A 3 10.74 -32.34 5.17
C ALA A 3 10.41 -31.98 3.70
N LEU A 4 9.83 -32.91 2.93
CA LEU A 4 9.44 -32.66 1.53
C LEU A 4 8.22 -31.74 1.42
N PHE A 5 7.25 -31.87 2.32
CA PHE A 5 6.09 -30.95 2.41
C PHE A 5 6.51 -29.53 2.77
N PHE A 6 7.49 -29.38 3.66
CA PHE A 6 8.03 -28.06 4.02
C PHE A 6 8.74 -27.39 2.84
N LEU A 7 9.52 -28.13 2.03
CA LEU A 7 10.20 -27.56 0.87
C LEU A 7 9.23 -27.12 -0.23
N ASP A 8 8.20 -27.93 -0.51
CA ASP A 8 7.19 -27.64 -1.54
C ASP A 8 6.34 -26.41 -1.18
N ASN A 9 5.92 -26.32 0.08
CA ASN A 9 5.17 -25.17 0.57
C ASN A 9 6.02 -23.89 0.62
N THR A 10 7.32 -24.00 0.93
CA THR A 10 8.25 -22.86 0.90
C THR A 10 8.49 -22.39 -0.54
N ALA A 11 8.62 -23.32 -1.50
CA ALA A 11 8.77 -22.99 -2.92
C ALA A 11 7.51 -22.31 -3.48
N MET A 12 6.31 -22.81 -3.15
CA MET A 12 5.04 -22.17 -3.50
C MET A 12 4.91 -20.77 -2.89
N LEU A 13 5.31 -20.61 -1.63
CA LEU A 13 5.26 -19.31 -0.94
C LEU A 13 6.26 -18.31 -1.54
N ILE A 14 7.42 -18.76 -2.02
CA ILE A 14 8.36 -17.89 -2.72
C ILE A 14 7.85 -17.54 -4.13
N LEU A 15 7.36 -18.52 -4.88
CA LEU A 15 6.91 -18.32 -6.27
C LEU A 15 5.64 -17.47 -6.39
N LEU A 16 4.70 -17.59 -5.45
CA LEU A 16 3.43 -16.85 -5.48
C LEU A 16 3.34 -15.79 -4.39
N GLY A 17 3.81 -16.09 -3.18
CA GLY A 17 3.68 -15.21 -2.03
C GLY A 17 4.57 -13.97 -2.11
N VAL A 18 5.83 -14.10 -2.53
CA VAL A 18 6.75 -12.95 -2.69
C VAL A 18 6.24 -11.94 -3.74
N PRO A 19 5.89 -12.34 -4.99
CA PRO A 19 5.36 -11.38 -5.95
C PRO A 19 4.02 -10.80 -5.52
N ALA A 20 3.12 -11.59 -4.91
CA ALA A 20 1.86 -11.07 -4.39
C ALA A 20 2.07 -10.02 -3.29
N ALA A 21 2.98 -10.28 -2.34
CA ALA A 21 3.33 -9.33 -1.30
C ALA A 21 3.97 -8.05 -1.87
N ALA A 22 4.82 -8.17 -2.88
CA ALA A 22 5.44 -7.03 -3.54
C ALA A 22 4.40 -6.13 -4.24
N VAL A 23 3.46 -6.71 -4.98
CA VAL A 23 2.38 -5.96 -5.64
C VAL A 23 1.46 -5.31 -4.61
N PHE A 24 1.12 -6.02 -3.53
CA PHE A 24 0.30 -5.47 -2.45
C PHE A 24 0.99 -4.30 -1.74
N ALA A 25 2.28 -4.44 -1.42
CA ALA A 25 3.07 -3.38 -0.82
C ALA A 25 3.18 -2.16 -1.76
N ALA A 26 3.43 -2.36 -3.06
CA ALA A 26 3.45 -1.29 -4.03
C ALA A 26 2.10 -0.56 -4.13
N GLY A 27 1.00 -1.30 -4.13
CA GLY A 27 -0.35 -0.73 -4.12
C GLY A 27 -0.63 0.09 -2.85
N LEU A 28 -0.20 -0.39 -1.68
CA LEU A 28 -0.28 0.38 -0.45
C LEU A 28 0.56 1.65 -0.53
N ILE A 29 1.82 1.58 -0.97
CA ILE A 29 2.68 2.75 -1.11
C ILE A 29 2.08 3.78 -2.06
N TYR A 30 1.55 3.34 -3.20
CA TYR A 30 0.85 4.21 -4.15
C TYR A 30 -0.38 4.86 -3.49
N ASN A 31 -1.20 4.07 -2.80
CA ASN A 31 -2.37 4.59 -2.10
C ASN A 31 -1.95 5.60 -1.02
N LEU A 32 -0.90 5.32 -0.25
CA LEU A 32 -0.39 6.22 0.78
C LEU A 32 0.23 7.51 0.20
N LEU A 33 0.85 7.45 -0.97
CA LEU A 33 1.45 8.63 -1.62
C LEU A 33 0.37 9.51 -2.26
N PHE A 34 -0.58 8.92 -2.98
CA PHE A 34 -1.60 9.66 -3.72
C PHE A 34 -2.80 10.08 -2.88
N VAL A 35 -3.09 9.38 -1.77
CA VAL A 35 -4.15 9.77 -0.82
C VAL A 35 -3.61 10.65 0.31
N ARG A 36 -2.31 10.95 0.34
CA ARG A 36 -1.75 11.92 1.30
C ARG A 36 -1.87 13.35 0.78
N CYS A 37 -2.23 14.25 1.69
CA CYS A 37 -2.03 15.67 1.47
C CYS A 37 -0.51 15.98 1.44
N PRO A 38 0.02 16.61 0.38
CA PRO A 38 1.45 16.90 0.23
C PRO A 38 2.00 17.89 1.27
N HIS A 39 1.12 18.65 1.93
CA HIS A 39 1.52 19.69 2.90
C HIS A 39 1.60 19.23 4.35
N CYS A 40 0.76 18.27 4.76
CA CYS A 40 0.65 17.84 6.15
C CYS A 40 0.80 16.33 6.35
N GLY A 41 0.83 15.52 5.28
CA GLY A 41 0.90 14.06 5.37
C GLY A 41 -0.35 13.39 5.94
N TYR A 42 -1.43 14.14 6.14
CA TYR A 42 -2.74 13.62 6.54
C TYR A 42 -3.37 12.84 5.38
N HIS A 43 -4.05 11.75 5.69
CA HIS A 43 -4.81 10.94 4.74
C HIS A 43 -6.28 11.37 4.77
N PRO A 44 -6.72 12.35 3.96
CA PRO A 44 -8.14 12.52 3.73
C PRO A 44 -8.66 11.20 3.16
N GLY A 45 -9.61 10.56 3.84
CA GLY A 45 -10.24 9.33 3.34
C GLY A 45 -11.08 9.61 2.08
N LYS A 46 -12.34 9.16 2.08
CA LYS A 46 -13.29 9.37 0.97
C LYS A 46 -13.86 10.80 0.92
N ILE A 47 -13.02 11.81 1.16
CA ILE A 47 -13.41 13.21 1.13
C ILE A 47 -12.75 13.85 -0.08
N MET A 48 -13.46 13.77 -1.20
CA MET A 48 -13.13 14.43 -2.45
C MET A 48 -13.45 15.92 -2.31
N GLY A 49 -12.45 16.70 -1.92
CA GLY A 49 -12.54 18.16 -1.87
C GLY A 49 -11.19 18.75 -2.25
N VAL A 50 -11.20 19.92 -2.91
CA VAL A 50 -9.99 20.61 -3.37
C VAL A 50 -9.06 20.98 -2.21
N LYS A 51 -9.59 21.10 -0.98
CA LYS A 51 -8.86 21.48 0.23
C LYS A 51 -8.74 20.33 1.23
N CYS A 52 -7.56 20.21 1.84
CA CYS A 52 -7.37 19.29 2.95
C CYS A 52 -8.10 19.79 4.22
N PRO A 53 -8.92 18.96 4.89
CA PRO A 53 -9.67 19.36 6.09
C PRO A 53 -8.78 19.63 7.31
N HIS A 54 -7.54 19.16 7.30
CA HIS A 54 -6.62 19.27 8.44
C HIS A 54 -5.68 20.48 8.31
N CYS A 55 -5.21 20.81 7.11
CA CYS A 55 -4.29 21.92 6.90
C CYS A 55 -4.92 23.13 6.20
N GLY A 56 -6.12 22.98 5.63
CA GLY A 56 -6.84 24.03 4.91
C GLY A 56 -6.22 24.45 3.56
N LYS A 57 -5.08 23.87 3.17
CA LYS A 57 -4.39 24.10 1.89
C LYS A 57 -5.01 23.26 0.78
N ASN A 58 -4.91 23.71 -0.47
CA ASN A 58 -5.41 22.92 -1.59
C ASN A 58 -4.49 21.70 -1.81
N LEU A 59 -5.08 20.60 -2.25
CA LEU A 59 -4.36 19.37 -2.60
C LEU A 59 -3.69 19.47 -3.98
N GLU A 60 -4.02 20.52 -4.74
CA GLU A 60 -3.64 20.75 -6.13
C GLU A 60 -2.44 21.71 -6.28
N GLU A 61 -1.90 22.23 -5.17
CA GLU A 61 -0.80 23.20 -5.13
C GLU A 61 0.43 22.66 -4.39
#